data_AF-A0A2N6JG40-F1
#
_entry.id   AF-A0A2N6JG40-F1
#
_cell.length_a   1.000
_cell.length_b   1.000
_cell.length_c   1.000
_cell.angle_alpha   90.00
_cell.angle_beta   90.00
_cell.angle_gamma   90.00
#
_symmetry.space_group_name_H-M   'P 1'
#
loop_
_entity.id
_entity.type
_entity.pdbx_description
1 polymer ?
#
loop_
_entity_poly.entity_id
_entity_poly.type
_entity_poly.pdbx_seq_one_letter_code
_entity_poly.pdbx_strand_id
1 'polypeptide(L)'
;MKLILPILCMLSLLGCSKPEGRWRATQDVSVFKAANEADEVAFILRKGEPCALGREQVVKAFMYREVNCAQGQGWLLYEAGYPFAQESR
;
A
#
# COMPACT_ATOMS: atom_id res chain seq x y z
N MET A 1 5.23 -34.44 -39.07
CA MET A 1 5.42 -32.98 -39.04
C MET A 1 5.40 -32.52 -37.59
N LYS A 2 6.45 -31.84 -37.14
CA LYS A 2 6.68 -31.40 -35.76
C LYS A 2 5.65 -30.32 -35.39
N LEU A 3 4.74 -30.59 -34.45
CA LEU A 3 4.00 -29.53 -33.76
C LEU A 3 4.80 -29.13 -32.52
N ILE A 4 5.58 -28.06 -32.70
CA ILE A 4 6.30 -27.36 -31.65
C ILE A 4 5.31 -26.41 -30.98
N LEU A 5 5.06 -26.66 -29.69
CA LEU A 5 4.98 -25.70 -28.59
C LEU A 5 4.24 -24.34 -28.84
N PRO A 6 3.25 -24.02 -28.00
CA PRO A 6 3.31 -22.72 -27.35
C PRO A 6 3.05 -22.85 -25.84
N ILE A 7 4.05 -23.35 -25.11
CA ILE A 7 4.20 -23.11 -23.67
C ILE A 7 4.85 -21.71 -23.56
N LEU A 8 4.11 -20.66 -23.90
CA LEU A 8 4.60 -19.28 -23.76
C LEU A 8 3.50 -18.31 -23.29
N CYS A 9 2.48 -18.83 -22.60
CA CYS A 9 1.38 -18.00 -22.08
C CYS A 9 1.24 -17.99 -20.55
N MET A 10 2.10 -18.70 -19.80
CA MET A 10 1.99 -18.77 -18.33
C MET A 10 2.82 -17.73 -17.54
N LEU A 11 3.61 -16.86 -18.20
CA LEU A 11 4.49 -15.92 -17.49
C LEU A 11 3.85 -14.56 -17.11
N SER A 12 2.57 -14.32 -17.40
CA SER A 12 1.96 -12.99 -17.21
C SER A 12 1.33 -12.71 -15.84
N LEU A 13 1.45 -13.60 -14.83
CA LEU A 13 0.77 -13.42 -13.53
C LEU A 13 1.66 -12.93 -12.36
N LEU A 14 2.93 -12.61 -12.57
CA LEU A 14 3.84 -12.19 -11.49
C LEU A 14 3.78 -10.68 -11.15
N GLY A 15 2.69 -9.99 -11.47
CA GLY A 15 2.61 -8.53 -11.40
C GLY A 15 1.71 -7.91 -10.32
N CYS A 16 1.02 -8.69 -9.47
CA CYS A 16 0.26 -8.10 -8.36
C CYS A 16 1.13 -8.03 -7.10
N SER A 17 1.69 -6.86 -6.82
CA SER A 17 2.28 -6.57 -5.51
C SER A 17 1.15 -6.62 -4.47
N LYS A 18 1.12 -7.71 -3.69
CA LYS A 18 0.16 -7.86 -2.62
C LYS A 18 0.63 -7.01 -1.44
N PRO A 19 -0.24 -6.17 -0.84
CA PRO A 19 0.15 -5.43 0.35
C PRO A 19 0.54 -6.42 1.47
N GLU A 20 1.67 -6.15 2.12
CA GLU A 20 2.37 -7.08 2.99
C GLU A 20 1.98 -6.90 4.46
N GLY A 21 1.82 -8.02 5.18
CA GLY A 21 1.68 -8.05 6.63
C GLY A 21 0.32 -7.59 7.19
N ARG A 22 0.14 -7.78 8.51
CA ARG A 22 -0.93 -7.15 9.30
C ARG A 22 -0.31 -6.05 10.13
N TRP A 23 -0.71 -4.81 9.85
CA TRP A 23 -0.21 -3.63 10.54
C TRP A 23 -1.36 -2.92 11.22
N ARG A 24 -1.06 -2.23 12.32
CA ARG A 24 -2.03 -1.37 13.01
C ARG A 24 -1.54 0.07 13.03
N ALA A 25 -2.44 1.00 12.79
CA ALA A 25 -2.15 2.42 12.95
C ALA A 25 -1.81 2.71 14.42
N THR A 26 -0.69 3.38 14.69
CA THR A 26 -0.28 3.76 16.05
C THR A 26 -0.92 5.07 16.52
N GLN A 27 -1.49 5.82 15.58
CA GLN A 27 -2.19 7.09 15.75
C GLN A 27 -3.27 7.23 14.68
N ASP A 28 -4.08 8.28 14.74
CA ASP A 28 -4.99 8.62 13.65
C ASP A 28 -4.17 9.11 12.44
N VAL A 29 -4.44 8.56 11.26
CA VAL A 29 -3.69 8.84 10.02
C VAL A 29 -4.65 9.32 8.93
N SER A 30 -4.30 10.43 8.29
CA SER A 30 -4.99 10.85 7.07
C SER A 30 -4.50 10.01 5.90
N VAL A 31 -5.46 9.40 5.18
CA VAL A 31 -5.18 8.67 3.95
C VAL A 31 -5.65 9.52 2.78
N PHE A 32 -4.73 9.82 1.86
CA PHE A 32 -4.93 10.67 0.70
C PHE A 32 -5.30 9.85 -0.55
N LYS A 33 -5.99 10.48 -1.49
CA LYS A 33 -6.39 9.82 -2.75
C LYS A 33 -5.21 9.48 -3.65
N ALA A 34 -4.16 10.32 -3.66
CA ALA A 34 -2.99 10.14 -4.50
C ALA A 34 -1.68 10.53 -3.80
N ALA A 35 -0.57 9.90 -4.22
CA ALA A 35 0.78 10.25 -3.78
C ALA A 35 1.25 11.53 -4.50
N ASN A 36 0.82 12.69 -4.01
CA ASN A 36 1.14 14.06 -4.45
C ASN A 36 0.02 15.05 -4.06
N GLU A 37 -1.15 14.55 -3.70
CA GLU A 37 -2.37 15.32 -3.35
C GLU A 37 -2.64 15.20 -1.84
N ALA A 38 -1.70 15.69 -1.02
CA ALA A 38 -1.82 15.66 0.45
C ALA A 38 -2.90 16.62 1.01
N ASP A 39 -3.61 17.33 0.14
CA ASP A 39 -4.78 18.16 0.40
C ASP A 39 -6.10 17.41 0.23
N GLU A 40 -6.11 16.26 -0.46
CA GLU A 40 -7.30 15.46 -0.71
C GLU A 40 -7.38 14.22 0.18
N VAL A 41 -7.89 14.40 1.41
CA VAL A 41 -8.16 13.29 2.32
C VAL A 41 -9.29 12.41 1.78
N ALA A 42 -8.99 11.13 1.55
CA ALA A 42 -9.97 10.10 1.20
C ALA A 42 -10.71 9.58 2.44
N PHE A 43 -9.97 9.28 3.50
CA PHE A 43 -10.51 8.85 4.80
C PHE A 43 -9.47 9.02 5.92
N ILE A 44 -9.94 8.88 7.17
CA ILE A 44 -9.07 8.81 8.35
C ILE A 44 -9.02 7.36 8.83
N LEU A 45 -7.83 6.78 8.87
CA LEU A 45 -7.57 5.50 9.52
C LEU A 45 -7.35 5.77 11.01
N ARG A 46 -8.17 5.17 11.88
CA ARG A 46 -8.13 5.42 13.32
C ARG A 46 -7.03 4.62 13.99
N LYS A 47 -6.50 5.16 15.09
CA LYS A 47 -5.56 4.45 15.95
C LYS A 47 -6.07 3.05 16.30
N GLY A 48 -5.21 2.05 16.14
CA GLY A 48 -5.47 0.66 16.42
C GLY A 48 -6.15 -0.10 15.27
N GLU A 49 -6.66 0.58 14.24
CA GLU A 49 -7.27 -0.10 13.10
C GLU A 49 -6.23 -0.87 12.28
N PRO A 50 -6.57 -2.10 11.85
CA PRO A 50 -5.68 -2.87 11.00
C PRO A 50 -5.72 -2.34 9.56
N CYS A 51 -4.57 -2.31 8.91
CA CYS A 51 -4.48 -2.00 7.50
C CYS A 51 -3.27 -2.71 6.87
N ALA A 52 -3.36 -3.04 5.59
CA ALA A 52 -2.26 -3.62 4.84
C ALA A 52 -1.42 -2.51 4.19
N LEU A 53 -0.09 -2.66 4.20
CA LEU A 53 0.83 -1.71 3.61
C LEU A 53 1.28 -2.17 2.22
N GLY A 54 1.23 -1.29 1.24
CA GLY A 54 1.65 -1.51 -0.13
C GLY A 54 3.04 -0.91 -0.43
N ARG A 55 3.22 -0.47 -1.68
CA ARG A 55 4.49 0.09 -2.14
C ARG A 55 4.81 1.44 -1.50
N GLU A 56 6.09 1.77 -1.46
CA GLU A 56 6.55 3.13 -1.18
C GLU A 56 6.69 3.91 -2.48
N GLN A 57 6.47 5.22 -2.40
CA GLN A 57 6.68 6.15 -3.50
C GLN A 57 7.22 7.46 -2.94
N VAL A 58 8.35 7.91 -3.47
CA VAL A 58 8.90 9.23 -3.15
C VAL A 58 8.45 10.22 -4.20
N VAL A 59 7.79 11.30 -3.79
CA VAL A 59 7.38 12.38 -4.68
C VAL A 59 7.94 13.69 -4.16
N LYS A 60 8.80 14.34 -4.96
CA LYS A 60 9.60 15.49 -4.54
C LYS A 60 10.44 15.11 -3.31
N ALA A 61 10.21 15.76 -2.17
CA ALA A 61 10.90 15.51 -0.91
C ALA A 61 10.09 14.66 0.09
N PHE A 62 8.96 14.09 -0.34
CA PHE A 62 7.99 13.43 0.54
C PHE A 62 7.92 11.92 0.29
N MET A 63 7.83 11.15 1.36
CA MET A 63 7.69 9.70 1.31
C MET A 63 6.23 9.30 1.50
N TYR A 64 5.69 8.59 0.52
CA TYR A 64 4.34 8.05 0.56
C TYR A 64 4.37 6.55 0.63
N ARG A 65 3.42 5.97 1.37
CA ARG A 65 3.19 4.53 1.43
C ARG A 65 1.75 4.25 1.08
N GLU A 66 1.55 3.35 0.13
CA GLU A 66 0.22 2.88 -0.25
C GLU A 66 -0.39 2.08 0.90
N VAL A 67 -1.68 2.23 1.13
CA VAL A 67 -2.44 1.48 2.13
C VAL A 67 -3.67 0.85 1.50
N ASN A 68 -4.03 -0.34 1.99
CA ASN A 68 -5.27 -1.02 1.64
C ASN A 68 -5.97 -1.44 2.94
N CYS A 69 -6.97 -0.67 3.32
CA CYS A 69 -7.71 -0.79 4.59
C CYS A 69 -9.17 -1.17 4.32
N ALA A 70 -9.91 -1.49 5.37
CA ALA A 70 -11.34 -1.80 5.25
C ALA A 70 -12.17 -0.63 4.68
N GLN A 71 -11.76 0.62 4.92
CA GLN A 71 -12.43 1.81 4.37
C GLN A 71 -12.09 2.06 2.89
N GLY A 72 -11.00 1.50 2.38
CA GLY A 72 -10.54 1.71 1.02
C GLY A 72 -9.02 1.72 0.86
N GLN A 73 -8.58 2.09 -0.34
CA GLN A 73 -7.17 2.23 -0.72
C GLN A 73 -6.79 3.71 -0.79
N GLY A 74 -5.53 4.01 -0.49
CA GLY A 74 -4.98 5.35 -0.67
C GLY A 74 -3.52 5.43 -0.27
N TRP A 75 -3.07 6.62 0.10
CA TRP A 75 -1.68 6.92 0.38
C TRP A 75 -1.52 7.62 1.72
N LEU A 76 -0.57 7.18 2.52
CA LEU A 76 -0.17 7.88 3.73
C LEU A 76 1.13 8.65 3.44
N LEU A 77 1.22 9.88 3.93
CA LEU A 77 2.47 10.63 3.97
C LEU A 77 3.17 10.32 5.30
N TYR A 78 4.46 10.02 5.28
CA TYR A 78 5.24 9.81 6.50
C TYR A 78 6.61 10.47 6.42
N GLU A 79 7.10 10.87 7.59
CA GLU A 79 8.43 11.45 7.80
C GLU A 79 9.14 10.67 8.93
N ALA A 80 9.74 11.37 9.89
CA ALA A 80 10.30 10.76 11.09
C ALA A 80 9.18 10.28 12.03
N GLY A 81 9.06 8.97 12.18
CA GLY A 81 8.02 8.32 12.98
C GLY A 81 6.97 7.65 12.09
N TYR A 82 7.22 6.39 11.76
CA TYR A 82 6.31 5.62 10.92
C TYR A 82 5.03 5.26 11.70
N PRO A 83 3.81 5.62 11.23
CA PRO A 83 2.59 5.54 12.03
C PRO A 83 1.96 4.14 12.07
N PHE A 84 2.76 3.09 11.88
CA PHE A 84 2.30 1.70 11.88
C PHE A 84 3.23 0.82 12.71
N ALA A 85 2.62 -0.11 13.43
CA ALA A 85 3.31 -1.22 14.10
C ALA A 85 2.87 -2.54 13.46
N GLN A 86 3.82 -3.46 13.28
CA GLN A 86 3.51 -4.80 12.82
C GLN A 86 2.84 -5.58 13.96
N GLU A 87 1.73 -6.27 13.67
CA GLU A 87 1.13 -7.19 14.63
C GLU A 87 2.07 -8.40 14.73
N SER A 88 2.79 -8.53 15.86
CA SER A 88 3.59 -9.72 16.14
C SER A 88 2.64 -10.92 16.25
N ARG A 89 2.88 -11.95 15.44
CA ARG A 89 2.11 -13.19 15.45
C ARG A 89 2.28 -13.95 16.76
#